data_AF-A0A950ECC9-F1
#
_entry.id   AF-A0A950ECC9-F1
#
_cell.length_a   1.000
_cell.length_b   1.000
_cell.length_c   1.000
_cell.angle_alpha   90.00
_cell.angle_beta   90.00
_cell.angle_gamma   90.00
#
_symmetry.space_group_name_H-M   'P 1'
#
loop_
_entity.id
_entity.type
_entity.pdbx_description
1 polymer ?
#
loop_
_entity_poly.entity_id
_entity_poly.type
_entity_poly.pdbx_seq_one_letter_code
_entity_poly.pdbx_strand_id
1 'polypeptide(L)'
;MSTHRSTWERRERDAAGLFGAERQPLSGSGGRPDRTRSDSTHDRLFVGCKIRAASAVRNLWERTRDRARGERKTPVLVLFAKGKPGGLIVVHQDDLAAVAAELAPFSLPAETTVPGADGRFASEGDRPSPSLF
;
A
#
# COMPACT_ATOMS: atom_id res chain seq x y z
N MET A 1 2.05 27.47 14.87
CA MET A 1 0.61 27.25 14.64
C MET A 1 0.28 25.79 14.91
N SER A 2 -0.67 25.50 15.80
CA SER A 2 -1.14 24.14 16.06
C SER A 2 -2.20 23.74 15.02
N THR A 3 -2.12 22.53 14.49
CA THR A 3 -3.14 22.02 13.56
C THR A 3 -4.43 21.75 14.31
N HIS A 4 -5.53 22.41 13.91
CA HIS A 4 -6.83 22.24 14.58
C HIS A 4 -7.35 20.80 14.46
N ARG A 5 -8.16 20.35 15.45
CA ARG A 5 -8.69 18.99 15.49
C ARG A 5 -9.42 18.59 14.20
N SER A 6 -10.29 19.49 13.74
CA SER A 6 -11.05 19.28 12.50
C SER A 6 -10.16 19.07 11.27
N THR A 7 -8.95 19.65 11.26
CA THR A 7 -8.04 19.52 10.13
C THR A 7 -7.43 18.12 10.06
N TRP A 8 -6.95 17.54 11.17
CA TRP A 8 -6.37 16.20 11.13
C TRP A 8 -7.43 15.12 10.92
N GLU A 9 -8.60 15.24 11.57
CA GLU A 9 -9.71 14.31 11.36
C GLU A 9 -10.21 14.32 9.91
N ARG A 10 -10.23 15.51 9.28
CA ARG A 10 -10.56 15.61 7.86
C ARG A 10 -9.53 14.88 7.01
N ARG A 11 -8.23 15.04 7.28
CA ARG A 11 -7.19 14.34 6.51
C ARG A 11 -7.22 12.83 6.69
N GLU A 12 -7.62 12.34 7.85
CA GLU A 12 -7.84 10.90 8.05
C GLU A 12 -9.06 10.41 7.26
N ARG A 13 -10.16 11.17 7.24
CA ARG A 13 -11.31 10.84 6.37
C ARG A 13 -10.94 10.84 4.90
N ASP A 14 -10.21 11.87 4.43
CA ASP A 14 -9.71 11.94 3.06
C ASP A 14 -8.87 10.69 2.74
N ALA A 15 -7.91 10.34 3.62
CA ALA A 15 -7.03 9.19 3.42
C ALA A 15 -7.75 7.84 3.43
N ALA A 16 -8.73 7.64 4.31
CA ALA A 16 -9.54 6.42 4.32
C ALA A 16 -10.42 6.33 3.06
N GLY A 17 -11.01 7.46 2.65
CA GLY A 17 -11.86 7.55 1.46
C GLY A 17 -11.15 7.18 0.16
N LEU A 18 -9.83 7.44 0.04
CA LEU A 18 -9.01 7.00 -1.10
C LEU A 18 -9.05 5.48 -1.32
N PHE A 19 -9.27 4.72 -0.25
CA PHE A 19 -9.34 3.26 -0.29
C PHE A 19 -10.78 2.74 -0.10
N GLY A 20 -11.80 3.59 -0.26
CA GLY A 20 -13.19 3.21 -0.09
C GLY A 20 -13.57 2.82 1.35
N ALA A 21 -12.78 3.26 2.34
CA ALA A 21 -12.99 2.97 3.75
C ALA A 21 -13.41 4.22 4.53
N GLU A 22 -13.87 4.00 5.75
CA GLU A 22 -14.20 5.08 6.69
C GLU A 22 -13.05 5.32 7.66
N ARG A 23 -13.05 6.51 8.29
CA ARG A 23 -12.09 6.81 9.35
C ARG A 23 -12.40 6.00 10.59
N GLN A 24 -11.40 5.34 11.16
CA GLN A 24 -11.53 4.63 12.42
C GLN A 24 -11.78 5.60 13.59
N PRO A 25 -12.82 5.41 14.42
CA PRO A 25 -13.04 6.23 15.61
C PRO A 25 -11.81 6.24 16.51
N LEU A 26 -11.52 7.38 17.15
CA LEU A 26 -10.33 7.56 17.99
C LEU A 26 -8.96 7.40 17.28
N SER A 27 -8.90 7.41 15.94
CA SER A 27 -7.64 7.30 15.18
C SER A 27 -6.91 5.99 15.51
N GLY A 28 -7.66 4.88 15.44
CA GLY A 28 -7.18 3.53 15.79
C GLY A 28 -8.11 2.79 16.74
N SER A 29 -7.58 1.85 17.50
CA SER A 29 -8.44 0.98 18.31
C SER A 29 -8.92 1.62 19.61
N GLY A 30 -8.29 2.72 20.04
CA GLY A 30 -8.52 3.28 21.39
C GLY A 30 -8.22 2.28 22.50
N GLY A 31 -7.34 1.31 22.27
CA GLY A 31 -7.01 0.23 23.20
C GLY A 31 -7.96 -0.96 23.17
N ARG A 32 -8.99 -0.94 22.31
CA ARG A 32 -9.94 -2.05 22.19
C ARG A 32 -9.37 -3.20 21.35
N PRO A 33 -9.57 -4.48 21.75
CA PRO A 33 -9.05 -5.63 21.01
C PRO A 33 -9.88 -5.97 19.76
N ASP A 34 -11.15 -5.57 19.70
CA ASP A 34 -12.06 -5.81 18.58
C ASP A 34 -11.88 -4.84 17.40
N ARG A 35 -10.90 -3.92 17.48
CA ARG A 35 -10.71 -2.85 16.50
C ARG A 35 -9.28 -2.79 15.97
N THR A 36 -9.14 -2.47 14.69
CA THR A 36 -7.82 -2.20 14.08
C THR A 36 -7.19 -0.93 14.66
N ARG A 37 -5.85 -0.92 14.73
CA ARG A 37 -5.02 0.24 15.07
C ARG A 37 -4.74 1.16 13.87
N SER A 38 -5.28 0.84 12.70
CA SER A 38 -5.26 1.71 11.52
C SER A 38 -6.13 2.94 11.74
N ASP A 39 -5.81 4.03 11.05
CA ASP A 39 -6.64 5.24 11.00
C ASP A 39 -7.91 5.02 10.12
N SER A 40 -8.05 3.86 9.48
CA SER A 40 -9.19 3.48 8.63
C SER A 40 -9.85 2.18 9.07
N THR A 41 -11.09 1.97 8.64
CA THR A 41 -11.85 0.72 8.80
C THR A 41 -11.56 -0.32 7.72
N HIS A 42 -10.56 -0.11 6.86
CA HIS A 42 -10.29 -0.99 5.74
C HIS A 42 -9.85 -2.39 6.22
N ASP A 43 -10.46 -3.45 5.68
CA ASP A 43 -10.23 -4.83 6.16
C ASP A 43 -8.81 -5.34 5.88
N ARG A 44 -8.27 -4.99 4.71
CA ARG A 44 -6.97 -5.50 4.23
C ARG A 44 -5.79 -4.53 4.35
N LEU A 45 -6.04 -3.22 4.33
CA LEU A 45 -5.01 -2.20 4.29
C LEU A 45 -4.83 -1.55 5.66
N PHE A 46 -3.59 -1.50 6.14
CA PHE A 46 -3.25 -0.71 7.31
C PHE A 46 -2.92 0.73 6.88
N VAL A 47 -3.93 1.59 6.91
CA VAL A 47 -3.78 3.01 6.55
C VAL A 47 -3.32 3.81 7.77
N GLY A 48 -2.27 4.60 7.59
CA GLY A 48 -1.81 5.59 8.57
C GLY A 48 -1.67 6.97 7.93
N CYS A 49 -2.25 8.00 8.54
CA CYS A 49 -2.24 9.37 8.05
C CYS A 49 -1.36 10.25 8.95
N LYS A 50 -0.47 11.04 8.33
CA LYS A 50 0.38 11.99 9.04
C LYS A 50 0.33 13.35 8.35
N ILE A 51 -0.22 14.34 9.04
CA ILE A 51 -0.07 15.74 8.65
C ILE A 51 1.14 16.34 9.37
N ARG A 52 2.01 17.02 8.61
CA ARG A 52 3.21 17.70 9.10
C ARG A 52 3.40 19.00 8.33
N ALA A 53 3.95 20.02 8.98
CA ALA A 53 4.32 21.27 8.30
C ALA A 53 5.49 21.07 7.33
N ALA A 54 6.42 20.16 7.66
CA ALA A 54 7.57 19.81 6.82
C ALA A 54 7.80 18.30 6.84
N SER A 55 8.24 17.74 5.71
CA SER A 55 8.60 16.33 5.57
C SER A 55 9.74 16.18 4.55
N ALA A 56 10.84 15.55 4.97
CA ALA A 56 11.98 15.32 4.09
C ALA A 56 11.61 14.48 2.86
N VAL A 57 10.75 13.47 3.05
CA VAL A 57 10.23 12.62 1.97
C VAL A 57 9.38 13.44 1.01
N ARG A 58 8.52 14.33 1.52
CA ARG A 58 7.70 15.22 0.68
C ARG A 58 8.57 16.16 -0.15
N ASN A 59 9.59 16.76 0.46
CA ASN A 59 10.51 17.67 -0.23
C ASN A 59 11.33 16.94 -1.31
N LEU A 60 11.77 15.70 -1.05
CA LEU A 60 12.44 14.87 -2.05
C LEU A 60 11.50 14.55 -3.22
N TRP A 61 10.27 14.15 -2.92
CA TRP A 61 9.27 13.83 -3.93
C TRP A 61 8.93 15.06 -4.80
N GLU A 62 8.77 16.25 -4.23
CA GLU A 62 8.48 17.48 -5.00
C GLU A 62 9.60 17.83 -5.98
N ARG A 63 10.87 17.70 -5.58
CA ARG A 63 11.99 17.89 -6.51
C ARG A 63 12.01 16.87 -7.64
N THR A 64 11.70 15.60 -7.33
CA THR A 64 11.57 14.55 -8.36
C THR A 64 10.41 14.85 -9.30
N ARG A 65 9.28 15.30 -8.76
CA ARG A 65 8.08 15.69 -9.52
C ARG A 65 8.38 16.78 -10.54
N ASP A 66 9.06 17.84 -10.12
CA ASP A 66 9.34 18.98 -11.00
C ASP A 66 10.25 18.57 -12.18
N ARG A 67 11.24 17.70 -11.93
CA ARG A 67 12.09 17.12 -12.98
C ARG A 67 11.30 16.22 -13.93
N ALA A 68 10.53 15.27 -13.39
CA ALA A 68 9.75 14.33 -14.19
C ALA A 68 8.71 15.06 -15.07
N ARG A 69 8.04 16.08 -14.53
CA ARG A 69 7.09 16.90 -15.29
C ARG A 69 7.76 17.73 -16.37
N GLY A 70 8.97 18.24 -16.14
CA GLY A 70 9.79 18.87 -17.19
C GLY A 70 10.06 17.95 -18.38
N GLU A 71 10.17 16.64 -18.12
CA GLU A 71 10.32 15.60 -19.14
C GLU A 71 9.00 14.99 -19.63
N ARG A 72 7.84 15.50 -19.17
CA ARG A 72 6.50 14.94 -19.44
C ARG A 72 6.36 13.46 -19.02
N LYS A 73 6.95 13.09 -17.89
CA LYS A 73 6.87 11.75 -17.29
C LYS A 73 6.05 11.74 -16.00
N THR A 74 5.47 10.59 -15.67
CA THR A 74 4.80 10.34 -14.39
C THR A 74 5.83 10.32 -13.26
N PRO A 75 5.66 11.11 -12.18
CA PRO A 75 6.67 11.25 -11.14
C PRO A 75 6.62 10.08 -10.14
N VAL A 76 7.71 9.31 -10.07
CA VAL A 76 7.90 8.22 -9.10
C VAL A 76 9.23 8.39 -8.40
N LEU A 77 9.23 8.29 -7.06
CA LEU A 77 10.45 8.29 -6.24
C LEU A 77 10.54 6.94 -5.53
N VAL A 78 11.70 6.29 -5.60
CA VAL A 78 11.98 5.05 -4.85
C VAL A 78 13.08 5.31 -3.82
N LEU A 79 12.82 4.99 -2.56
CA LEU A 79 13.73 5.22 -1.44
C LEU A 79 14.26 3.90 -0.89
N PHE A 80 15.57 3.70 -0.95
CA PHE A 80 16.25 2.56 -0.33
C PHE A 80 16.91 2.98 0.98
N ALA A 81 16.96 2.06 1.95
CA ALA A 81 17.67 2.26 3.20
C ALA A 81 18.80 1.22 3.32
N LYS A 82 19.99 1.67 3.76
CA LYS A 82 21.15 0.80 3.94
C LYS A 82 20.81 -0.35 4.91
N GLY A 83 21.07 -1.58 4.48
CA GLY A 83 20.82 -2.78 5.27
C GLY A 83 19.34 -3.15 5.41
N LYS A 84 18.45 -2.56 4.59
CA LYS A 84 17.03 -2.95 4.51
C LYS A 84 16.71 -3.51 3.12
N PRO A 85 15.98 -4.64 3.04
CA PRO A 85 15.56 -5.18 1.75
C PRO A 85 14.47 -4.30 1.14
N GLY A 86 14.49 -4.17 -0.18
CA GLY A 86 13.47 -3.44 -0.95
C GLY A 86 13.55 -1.92 -0.83
N GLY A 87 12.69 -1.25 -1.60
CA GLY A 87 12.57 0.20 -1.63
C GLY A 87 11.13 0.64 -1.34
N LEU A 88 10.98 1.82 -0.74
CA LEU A 88 9.68 2.47 -0.59
C LEU A 88 9.35 3.25 -1.85
N ILE A 89 8.25 2.91 -2.51
CA ILE A 89 7.72 3.65 -3.65
C ILE A 89 6.87 4.80 -3.12
N VAL A 90 7.24 6.03 -3.49
CA VAL A 90 6.54 7.25 -3.14
C VAL A 90 5.95 7.84 -4.42
N VAL A 91 4.63 7.89 -4.43
CA VAL A 91 3.81 8.38 -5.55
C VAL A 91 2.71 9.27 -5.01
N HIS A 92 2.29 10.27 -5.79
CA HIS A 92 1.10 11.05 -5.43
C HIS A 92 -0.16 10.21 -5.67
N GLN A 93 -1.19 10.42 -4.86
CA GLN A 93 -2.47 9.71 -5.01
C GLN A 93 -3.05 9.84 -6.43
N ASP A 94 -2.93 11.02 -7.05
CA ASP A 94 -3.43 11.28 -8.41
C ASP A 94 -2.66 10.51 -9.49
N ASP A 95 -1.39 10.20 -9.24
CA ASP A 95 -0.52 9.47 -10.18
C ASP A 95 -0.56 7.95 -9.93
N LEU A 96 -1.14 7.49 -8.81
CA LEU A 96 -1.10 6.10 -8.36
C LEU A 96 -1.70 5.13 -9.39
N ALA A 97 -2.84 5.48 -9.98
CA ALA A 97 -3.50 4.64 -10.98
C ALA A 97 -2.66 4.49 -12.25
N ALA A 98 -2.03 5.58 -12.71
CA ALA A 98 -1.14 5.55 -13.88
C ALA A 98 0.09 4.68 -13.61
N VAL A 99 0.71 4.83 -12.43
CA VAL A 99 1.85 3.98 -12.04
C VAL A 99 1.44 2.51 -11.92
N ALA A 100 0.28 2.20 -11.35
CA ALA A 100 -0.22 0.84 -11.24
C ALA A 100 -0.47 0.22 -12.62
N ALA A 101 -1.00 0.98 -13.58
CA ALA A 101 -1.22 0.53 -14.96
C ALA A 101 0.09 0.17 -15.67
N GLU A 102 1.15 0.94 -15.47
CA GLU A 102 2.49 0.66 -16.03
C GLU A 102 3.17 -0.56 -15.38
N LEU A 103 2.79 -0.91 -14.13
CA LEU A 103 3.34 -2.06 -13.41
C LEU A 103 2.58 -3.36 -13.67
N ALA A 104 1.29 -3.29 -14.01
CA ALA A 104 0.44 -4.45 -14.30
C ALA A 104 1.03 -5.45 -15.33
N PRO A 105 1.74 -5.03 -16.41
CA PRO A 105 2.37 -5.96 -17.36
C PRO A 105 3.55 -6.74 -16.77
N PHE A 106 4.13 -6.27 -15.67
CA PHE A 106 5.27 -6.90 -14.98
C PHE A 106 4.86 -7.80 -13.80
N SER A 107 3.59 -7.78 -13.40
CA SER A 107 3.07 -8.64 -12.34
C SER A 107 2.36 -9.88 -12.92
N LEU A 108 3.08 -10.99 -13.05
CA LEU A 108 2.54 -12.35 -13.23
C LEU A 108 3.14 -13.30 -12.17
N PRO A 109 2.46 -14.41 -11.84
CA PRO A 109 1.09 -14.56 -11.36
C PRO A 109 1.08 -14.71 -9.81
N ALA A 110 -0.11 -14.62 -9.22
CA ALA A 110 -0.31 -14.97 -7.82
C ALA A 110 -0.19 -16.49 -7.64
N GLU A 111 0.92 -16.97 -7.10
CA GLU A 111 0.98 -18.28 -6.43
C GLU A 111 2.09 -18.29 -5.38
N THR A 112 1.84 -17.59 -4.27
CA THR A 112 2.50 -17.94 -3.01
C THR A 112 1.55 -18.87 -2.29
N THR A 113 1.75 -20.17 -2.50
CA THR A 113 1.20 -21.26 -1.69
C THR A 113 1.32 -20.89 -0.21
N VAL A 114 0.19 -20.59 0.42
CA VAL A 114 0.08 -20.70 1.87
C VAL A 114 0.21 -22.19 2.19
N PRO A 115 1.12 -22.62 3.08
CA PRO A 115 1.10 -24.00 3.53
C PRO A 115 -0.27 -24.27 4.16
N GLY A 116 -1.00 -25.26 3.62
CA GLY A 116 -2.10 -25.88 4.35
C GLY A 116 -1.57 -26.37 5.69
N ALA A 117 -2.42 -26.30 6.73
CA ALA A 117 -2.12 -26.66 8.11
C ALA A 117 -1.80 -28.15 8.34
N ASP A 118 -1.55 -28.90 7.27
CA ASP A 118 -1.48 -30.35 7.18
C ASP A 118 -0.26 -30.87 6.39
N GLY A 119 0.65 -29.98 5.96
CA GLY A 119 2.05 -30.33 5.69
C GLY A 119 2.31 -31.37 4.59
N ARG A 120 1.44 -31.47 3.56
CA ARG A 120 1.69 -32.35 2.40
C ARG A 120 1.65 -31.56 1.10
N PHE A 121 2.79 -31.54 0.41
CA PHE A 121 2.86 -31.14 -1.00
C PHE A 121 2.47 -32.35 -1.86
N ALA A 122 1.35 -32.27 -2.57
CA ALA A 122 1.08 -33.22 -3.64
C ALA A 122 1.92 -32.79 -4.85
N SER A 123 2.94 -33.57 -5.19
CA SER A 123 3.69 -33.40 -6.44
C SER A 123 2.84 -33.83 -7.62
N GLU A 124 2.95 -33.08 -8.73
CA GLU A 124 2.29 -33.36 -10.00
C GLU A 124 2.88 -34.60 -10.70
N GLY A 125 2.60 -35.76 -10.11
CA GLY A 125 2.95 -37.10 -10.60
C GLY A 125 1.87 -38.14 -10.31
N ASP A 126 0.73 -37.75 -9.72
CA ASP A 126 -0.33 -38.65 -9.26
C ASP A 126 -1.59 -38.56 -10.13
N ARG A 127 -1.40 -38.50 -11.46
CA ARG A 127 -2.50 -38.74 -12.40
C ARG A 127 -2.49 -40.23 -12.74
N PRO A 128 -3.54 -41.02 -12.42
CA PRO A 128 -3.60 -42.39 -12.86
C PRO A 128 -3.60 -42.45 -14.40
N SER A 129 -2.74 -43.32 -14.95
CA SER A 129 -2.67 -43.59 -16.38
C SER A 129 -4.05 -43.99 -16.93
N PRO A 130 -4.44 -43.53 -18.14
CA PRO A 130 -5.67 -44.00 -18.75
C PRO A 130 -5.45 -45.48 -19.13
N SER A 131 -6.16 -46.38 -18.44
CA SER A 131 -6.23 -47.78 -18.81
C SER A 131 -6.86 -47.89 -20.21
N LEU A 132 -6.07 -48.42 -21.14
CA LEU A 132 -6.56 -49.06 -22.36
C LEU A 132 -7.49 -50.21 -21.95
N PHE A 133 -8.77 -50.12 -22.33
CA PHE A 133 -9.64 -51.16 -22.92
C PHE A 133 -11.02 -50.56 -23.16
#